data_AF-A0A5N5ZDE6-F1
#
_entry.id   AF-A0A5N5ZDE6-F1
#
_cell.length_a   1.000
_cell.length_b   1.000
_cell.length_c   1.000
_cell.angle_alpha   90.00
_cell.angle_beta   90.00
_cell.angle_gamma   90.00
#
_symmetry.space_group_name_H-M   'P 1'
#
loop_
_entity.id
_entity.type
_entity.pdbx_description
1 polymer ?
#
loop_
_entity_poly.entity_id
_entity_poly.type
_entity_poly.pdbx_seq_one_letter_code
_entity_poly.pdbx_strand_id
1 'polypeptide(L)'
;MLQMFFPVNNETIIDKRKEQRTARSERDSKRIEAIKTLYEIKALNILDDSLNDRVSNLLSEHDKAEQNSETLYNELLELKELDKVRNFADWNAFWGSMGNPFFLLITGIIFILLFIFRRNIDWISISKSFIYLGLMYIFVSLVYLIWGFSNSLEIHKIYYIVGLIFAGIFATFGLNYLIKCLFQFSHTGEERYKKIIRILFQQILHDIPENGFIKEDKMNEFTESNTEIISKVYKEVD
;
A
#
# COMPACT_ATOMS: atom_id res chain seq x y z
N MET A 1 -27.30 -9.87 21.96
CA MET A 1 -26.68 -10.40 20.73
C MET A 1 -25.41 -11.12 21.11
N LEU A 2 -25.39 -12.46 21.04
CA LEU A 2 -24.19 -13.27 21.26
C LEU A 2 -23.14 -12.92 20.19
N GLN A 3 -21.90 -12.67 20.62
CA GLN A 3 -20.75 -12.54 19.72
C GLN A 3 -20.59 -13.83 18.90
N MET A 4 -20.79 -13.71 17.59
CA MET A 4 -20.81 -14.82 16.62
C MET A 4 -19.44 -15.08 15.98
N PHE A 5 -18.36 -14.61 16.59
CA PHE A 5 -16.99 -14.83 16.11
C PHE A 5 -16.09 -15.19 17.30
N PHE A 6 -15.80 -16.48 17.45
CA PHE A 6 -14.78 -16.93 18.40
C PHE A 6 -13.39 -16.52 17.87
N PRO A 7 -12.46 -16.09 18.75
CA PRO A 7 -11.10 -15.80 18.33
C PRO A 7 -10.47 -17.05 17.72
N VAL A 8 -10.02 -16.92 16.46
CA VAL A 8 -9.34 -17.97 15.69
C VAL A 8 -8.06 -18.49 16.39
N ASN A 9 -7.53 -17.71 17.35
CA ASN A 9 -6.31 -17.96 18.10
C ASN A 9 -6.57 -18.24 19.59
N ASN A 10 -7.46 -19.18 19.92
CA ASN A 10 -7.50 -19.72 21.29
C ASN A 10 -6.31 -20.67 21.47
N GLU A 11 -5.40 -20.36 22.40
CA GLU A 11 -4.20 -21.15 22.70
C GLU A 11 -4.53 -22.63 22.96
N THR A 12 -5.64 -22.91 23.65
CA THR A 12 -6.10 -24.28 23.91
C THR A 12 -6.47 -25.03 22.62
N ILE A 13 -7.04 -24.34 21.62
CA ILE A 13 -7.37 -24.94 20.31
C ILE A 13 -6.09 -25.20 19.51
N ILE A 14 -5.12 -24.29 19.59
CA ILE A 14 -3.82 -24.44 18.92
C ILE A 14 -3.07 -25.65 19.49
N ASP A 15 -3.02 -25.79 20.81
CA ASP A 15 -2.37 -26.91 21.48
C ASP A 15 -3.05 -28.24 21.15
N LYS A 16 -4.39 -28.29 21.20
CA LYS A 16 -5.14 -29.50 20.82
C LYS A 16 -4.94 -29.88 19.35
N ARG A 17 -4.83 -28.91 18.45
CA ARG A 17 -4.48 -29.17 17.03
C ARG A 17 -3.07 -29.72 16.89
N LYS A 18 -2.11 -29.24 17.68
CA LYS A 18 -0.73 -29.74 17.68
C LYS A 18 -0.69 -31.19 18.19
N GLU A 19 -1.36 -31.47 19.30
CA GLU A 19 -1.48 -32.83 19.87
C GLU A 19 -2.11 -33.80 18.86
N GLN A 20 -3.21 -33.40 18.21
CA GLN A 20 -3.85 -34.21 17.17
C GLN A 20 -2.93 -34.47 15.97
N ARG A 21 -2.16 -33.46 15.53
CA ARG A 21 -1.20 -33.62 14.42
C ARG A 21 -0.10 -34.62 14.79
N THR A 22 0.45 -34.54 16.00
CA THR A 22 1.46 -35.49 16.49
C THR A 22 0.89 -36.91 16.53
N ALA A 23 -0.29 -37.10 17.13
CA ALA A 23 -0.93 -38.41 17.21
C ALA A 23 -1.24 -39.00 15.81
N ARG A 24 -1.65 -38.17 14.85
CA ARG A 24 -1.85 -38.60 13.46
C ARG A 24 -0.54 -39.03 12.80
N SER A 25 0.52 -38.25 12.97
CA SER A 25 1.84 -38.57 12.43
C SER A 25 2.39 -39.88 13.00
N GLU A 26 2.20 -40.11 14.31
CA GLU A 26 2.64 -41.35 14.97
C GLU A 26 1.84 -42.56 14.46
N ARG A 27 0.51 -42.42 14.34
CA ARG A 27 -0.35 -43.47 13.76
C ARG A 27 0.08 -43.82 12.34
N ASP A 28 0.32 -42.81 11.51
CA ASP A 28 0.68 -43.02 10.10
C ASP A 28 2.08 -43.66 9.99
N SER A 29 3.04 -43.28 10.84
CA SER A 29 4.36 -43.94 10.93
C SER A 29 4.25 -45.41 11.33
N LYS A 30 3.46 -45.73 12.36
CA LYS A 30 3.26 -47.13 12.81
C LYS A 30 2.56 -47.97 11.74
N ARG A 31 1.63 -47.37 10.97
CA ARG A 31 0.99 -48.04 9.83
C ARG A 31 2.02 -48.41 8.76
N ILE A 32 2.89 -47.47 8.38
CA ILE A 32 3.95 -47.71 7.38
C ILE A 32 4.88 -48.84 7.85
N GLU A 33 5.29 -48.80 9.11
CA GLU A 33 6.14 -49.84 9.71
C GLU A 33 5.46 -51.21 9.68
N ALA A 34 4.18 -51.30 10.06
CA ALA A 34 3.41 -52.54 10.03
C ALA A 34 3.28 -53.12 8.61
N ILE A 35 3.04 -52.28 7.60
CA ILE A 35 2.99 -52.71 6.20
C ILE A 35 4.35 -53.22 5.73
N LYS A 36 5.44 -52.54 6.11
CA LYS A 36 6.81 -52.98 5.81
C LYS A 36 7.10 -54.35 6.43
N THR A 37 6.71 -54.57 7.69
CA THR A 37 6.84 -55.87 8.35
C THR A 37 6.04 -56.95 7.61
N LEU A 38 4.84 -56.65 7.11
CA LEU A 38 4.06 -57.61 6.32
C LEU A 38 4.73 -57.94 4.98
N TYR A 39 5.35 -56.97 4.31
CA TYR A 39 6.17 -57.22 3.12
C TYR A 39 7.37 -58.14 3.42
N GLU A 40 8.06 -57.91 4.53
CA GLU A 40 9.19 -58.76 4.97
C GLU A 40 8.73 -60.19 5.31
N ILE A 41 7.62 -60.34 6.05
CA ILE A 41 7.05 -61.65 6.38
C ILE A 41 6.65 -62.42 5.10
N LYS A 42 6.01 -61.73 4.15
CA LYS A 42 5.66 -62.32 2.84
C LYS A 42 6.91 -62.76 2.07
N ALA A 43 7.96 -61.95 2.07
CA ALA A 43 9.21 -62.26 1.38
C ALA A 43 9.94 -63.48 1.98
N LEU A 44 9.82 -63.68 3.30
CA LEU A 44 10.40 -64.82 4.00
C LEU A 44 9.65 -66.14 3.73
N ASN A 45 8.41 -66.08 3.25
CA ASN A 45 7.57 -67.24 2.91
C ASN A 45 7.51 -68.31 4.03
N ILE A 46 7.48 -67.86 5.28
CA ILE A 46 7.53 -68.70 6.50
C ILE A 46 6.15 -69.07 7.03
N LEU A 47 5.08 -68.44 6.51
CA LEU A 47 3.71 -68.69 6.94
C LEU A 47 3.11 -69.89 6.20
N ASP A 48 2.05 -70.47 6.76
CA ASP A 48 1.21 -71.43 6.06
C ASP A 48 0.46 -70.75 4.90
N ASP A 49 0.06 -71.55 3.91
CA ASP A 49 -0.57 -71.06 2.67
C ASP A 49 -1.78 -70.15 2.94
N SER A 50 -2.59 -70.48 3.96
CA SER A 50 -3.79 -69.71 4.32
C SER A 50 -3.47 -68.30 4.84
N LEU A 51 -2.41 -68.17 5.65
CA LEU A 51 -1.96 -66.87 6.17
C LEU A 51 -1.19 -66.09 5.12
N ASN A 52 -0.41 -66.76 4.26
CA ASN A 52 0.27 -66.13 3.13
C ASN A 52 -0.71 -65.50 2.13
N ASP A 53 -1.81 -66.19 1.83
CA ASP A 53 -2.89 -65.66 1.00
C ASP A 53 -3.55 -64.44 1.67
N ARG A 54 -3.79 -64.51 2.97
CA ARG A 54 -4.37 -63.40 3.74
C ARG A 54 -3.45 -62.17 3.76
N VAL A 55 -2.15 -62.36 3.97
CA VAL A 55 -1.15 -61.28 3.92
C VAL A 55 -1.08 -60.68 2.52
N SER A 56 -1.10 -61.52 1.48
CA SER A 56 -1.08 -61.06 0.09
C SER A 56 -2.32 -60.23 -0.28
N ASN A 57 -3.50 -60.65 0.19
CA ASN A 57 -4.73 -59.91 0.01
C ASN A 57 -4.69 -58.56 0.75
N LEU A 58 -4.24 -58.53 2.01
CA LEU A 58 -4.12 -57.29 2.79
C LEU A 58 -3.15 -56.27 2.15
N LEU A 59 -2.01 -56.75 1.64
CA LEU A 59 -1.06 -55.88 0.93
C LEU A 59 -1.67 -55.36 -0.37
N SER A 60 -2.35 -56.20 -1.15
CA SER A 60 -3.02 -55.77 -2.39
C SER A 60 -4.15 -54.78 -2.14
N GLU A 61 -4.94 -54.96 -1.08
CA GLU A 61 -5.98 -54.02 -0.66
C GLU A 61 -5.39 -52.68 -0.22
N HIS A 62 -4.27 -52.70 0.53
CA HIS A 62 -3.55 -51.49 0.92
C HIS A 62 -3.06 -50.71 -0.31
N ASP A 63 -2.38 -51.37 -1.25
CA ASP A 63 -1.84 -50.73 -2.45
C ASP A 63 -2.96 -50.09 -3.30
N LYS A 64 -4.10 -50.78 -3.45
CA LYS A 64 -5.28 -50.23 -4.14
C LYS A 64 -5.85 -49.01 -3.43
N ALA A 65 -5.93 -49.04 -2.10
CA ALA A 65 -6.44 -47.92 -1.31
C ALA A 65 -5.49 -46.71 -1.38
N GLU A 66 -4.18 -46.95 -1.42
CA GLU A 66 -3.16 -45.90 -1.56
C GLU A 66 -3.23 -45.23 -2.94
N GLN A 67 -3.29 -46.02 -4.02
CA GLN A 67 -3.46 -45.50 -5.38
C GLN A 67 -4.75 -44.68 -5.53
N ASN A 68 -5.87 -45.16 -4.96
CA ASN A 68 -7.13 -44.41 -4.98
C ASN A 68 -7.02 -43.10 -4.20
N SER A 69 -6.33 -43.10 -3.05
CA SER A 69 -6.11 -41.90 -2.25
C SER A 69 -5.25 -40.86 -2.99
N GLU A 70 -4.20 -41.30 -3.68
CA GLU A 70 -3.35 -40.42 -4.50
C GLU A 70 -4.14 -39.80 -5.65
N THR A 71 -4.96 -40.61 -6.33
CA THR A 71 -5.82 -40.14 -7.43
C THR A 71 -6.80 -39.06 -6.94
N LEU A 72 -7.54 -39.33 -5.85
CA LEU A 72 -8.47 -38.36 -5.26
C LEU A 72 -7.77 -37.10 -4.75
N TYR A 73 -6.54 -37.23 -4.25
CA TYR A 73 -5.74 -36.08 -3.84
C TYR A 73 -5.33 -35.22 -5.02
N ASN A 74 -4.91 -35.83 -6.13
CA ASN A 74 -4.58 -35.11 -7.36
C ASN A 74 -5.82 -34.44 -7.96
N GLU A 75 -6.96 -35.12 -8.02
CA GLU A 75 -8.24 -34.51 -8.44
C GLU A 75 -8.63 -33.31 -7.55
N LEU A 76 -8.42 -33.41 -6.24
CA LEU A 76 -8.65 -32.31 -5.31
C LEU A 76 -7.67 -31.15 -5.52
N LEU A 77 -6.41 -31.43 -5.89
CA LEU A 77 -5.46 -30.39 -6.25
C LEU A 77 -5.87 -29.69 -7.55
N GLU A 78 -6.25 -30.46 -8.58
CA GLU A 78 -6.75 -29.92 -9.85
C GLU A 78 -8.01 -29.08 -9.65
N LEU A 79 -8.98 -29.54 -8.86
CA LEU A 79 -10.18 -28.78 -8.50
C LEU A 79 -9.83 -27.49 -7.75
N LYS A 80 -8.89 -27.54 -6.81
CA LYS A 80 -8.41 -26.35 -6.10
C LYS A 80 -7.69 -25.37 -7.01
N GLU A 81 -7.03 -25.84 -8.06
CA GLU A 81 -6.40 -25.00 -9.07
C GLU A 81 -7.44 -24.38 -10.01
N LEU A 82 -8.48 -25.13 -10.37
CA LEU A 82 -9.58 -24.68 -11.23
C LEU A 82 -10.49 -23.65 -10.53
N ASP A 83 -10.81 -23.84 -9.24
CA ASP A 83 -11.67 -22.93 -8.47
C ASP A 83 -10.94 -21.69 -7.96
N LYS A 84 -9.61 -21.70 -7.94
CA LYS A 84 -8.81 -20.53 -7.60
C LYS A 84 -8.85 -19.51 -8.73
N VAL A 85 -9.55 -18.42 -8.51
CA VAL A 85 -9.37 -17.20 -9.32
C VAL A 85 -8.09 -16.52 -8.82
N ARG A 86 -6.94 -16.97 -9.34
CA ARG A 86 -5.61 -16.50 -8.90
C ARG A 86 -5.38 -16.84 -7.42
N ASN A 87 -4.87 -15.90 -6.62
CA ASN A 87 -4.64 -16.04 -5.18
C ASN A 87 -5.93 -15.96 -4.31
N PHE A 88 -7.13 -15.96 -4.91
CA PHE A 88 -8.40 -15.77 -4.20
C PHE A 88 -9.23 -17.06 -4.17
N ALA A 89 -9.97 -17.25 -3.07
CA ALA A 89 -10.74 -18.47 -2.81
C ALA A 89 -11.96 -18.62 -3.72
N ASP A 90 -12.58 -17.50 -4.12
CA ASP A 90 -13.70 -17.46 -5.07
C ASP A 90 -13.76 -16.09 -5.78
N TRP A 91 -14.64 -15.98 -6.79
CA TRP A 91 -14.88 -14.72 -7.51
C TRP A 91 -15.40 -13.59 -6.62
N ASN A 92 -16.19 -13.91 -5.59
CA ASN A 92 -16.77 -12.91 -4.69
C ASN A 92 -15.66 -12.24 -3.84
N ALA A 93 -14.72 -13.03 -3.33
CA ALA A 93 -13.54 -12.60 -2.60
C ALA A 93 -12.59 -11.81 -3.51
N PHE A 94 -12.44 -12.22 -4.77
CA PHE A 94 -11.70 -11.45 -5.76
C PHE A 94 -12.31 -10.05 -5.97
N TRP A 95 -13.61 -9.95 -6.27
CA TRP A 95 -14.27 -8.67 -6.49
C TRP A 95 -14.32 -7.81 -5.23
N GLY A 96 -14.57 -8.40 -4.07
CA GLY A 96 -14.53 -7.70 -2.78
C GLY A 96 -13.15 -7.10 -2.48
N SER A 97 -12.09 -7.82 -2.84
CA SER A 97 -10.70 -7.35 -2.64
C SER A 97 -10.24 -6.35 -3.72
N MET A 98 -10.74 -6.48 -4.95
CA MET A 98 -10.40 -5.59 -6.07
C MET A 98 -11.22 -4.29 -6.10
N GLY A 99 -12.39 -4.25 -5.46
CA GLY A 99 -13.27 -3.08 -5.49
C GLY A 99 -12.61 -1.79 -4.98
N ASN A 100 -11.88 -1.86 -3.86
CA ASN A 100 -11.18 -0.70 -3.30
C ASN A 100 -10.02 -0.22 -4.21
N PRO A 101 -9.13 -1.09 -4.73
CA PRO A 101 -8.17 -0.72 -5.76
C PRO A 101 -8.78 -0.04 -6.99
N PHE A 102 -9.91 -0.52 -7.52
CA PHE A 102 -10.58 0.13 -8.65
C PHE A 102 -11.16 1.49 -8.28
N PHE A 103 -11.75 1.63 -7.08
CA PHE A 103 -12.24 2.92 -6.58
C PHE A 103 -11.10 3.94 -6.45
N LEU A 104 -9.94 3.52 -5.91
CA LEU A 104 -8.75 4.36 -5.83
C LEU A 104 -8.22 4.77 -7.23
N LEU A 105 -8.28 3.86 -8.21
CA LEU A 105 -7.91 4.18 -9.59
C LEU A 105 -8.81 5.29 -10.17
N ILE A 106 -10.13 5.12 -10.05
CA ILE A 106 -11.12 6.05 -10.58
C ILE A 106 -10.99 7.41 -9.91
N THR A 107 -10.91 7.44 -8.58
CA THR A 107 -10.71 8.70 -7.83
C THR A 107 -9.40 9.37 -8.19
N GLY A 108 -8.32 8.62 -8.39
CA GLY A 108 -7.05 9.16 -8.85
C GLY A 108 -7.14 9.81 -10.23
N ILE A 109 -7.82 9.16 -11.18
CA ILE A 109 -8.08 9.72 -12.52
C ILE A 109 -8.92 11.00 -12.43
N ILE A 110 -9.98 11.00 -11.60
CA ILE A 110 -10.84 12.18 -11.39
C ILE A 110 -10.02 13.37 -10.88
N PHE A 111 -9.11 13.16 -9.92
CA PHE A 111 -8.25 14.24 -9.42
C PHE A 111 -7.32 14.81 -10.51
N ILE A 112 -6.80 13.97 -11.41
CA ILE A 112 -6.00 14.44 -12.56
C ILE A 112 -6.87 15.22 -13.54
N LEU A 113 -8.10 14.77 -13.82
CA LEU A 113 -9.03 15.50 -14.69
C LEU A 113 -9.40 16.86 -14.10
N LEU A 114 -9.69 16.93 -12.80
CA LEU A 114 -9.96 18.19 -12.09
C LEU A 114 -8.78 19.17 -12.20
N PHE A 115 -7.54 18.66 -12.16
CA PHE A 115 -6.36 19.49 -12.41
C PHE A 115 -6.32 20.02 -13.85
N ILE A 116 -6.58 19.19 -14.86
CA ILE A 116 -6.55 19.60 -16.28
C ILE A 116 -7.62 20.65 -16.58
N PHE A 117 -8.83 20.47 -16.03
CA PHE A 117 -9.96 21.38 -16.22
C PHE A 117 -9.97 22.59 -15.28
N ARG A 118 -8.92 22.80 -14.47
CA ARG A 118 -8.81 23.94 -13.54
C ARG A 118 -8.82 25.32 -14.21
N ARG A 119 -8.76 25.39 -15.54
CA ARG A 119 -8.50 26.59 -16.34
C ARG A 119 -9.46 27.76 -16.05
N ASN A 120 -10.61 27.48 -15.43
CA ASN A 120 -11.64 28.45 -15.05
C ASN A 120 -11.73 28.74 -13.53
N ILE A 121 -10.79 28.23 -12.72
CA ILE A 121 -10.87 28.27 -11.25
C ILE A 121 -9.54 28.83 -10.70
N ASP A 122 -9.60 29.90 -9.89
CA ASP A 122 -8.45 30.63 -9.31
C ASP A 122 -7.61 29.83 -8.28
N TRP A 123 -7.79 28.52 -8.23
CA TRP A 123 -7.24 27.63 -7.22
C TRP A 123 -5.87 27.07 -7.65
N ILE A 124 -5.02 27.89 -8.26
CA ILE A 124 -3.74 27.45 -8.85
C ILE A 124 -2.86 26.70 -7.83
N SER A 125 -2.85 27.13 -6.56
CA SER A 125 -2.07 26.46 -5.51
C SER A 125 -2.69 25.11 -5.08
N ILE A 126 -4.00 25.06 -4.83
CA ILE A 126 -4.71 23.85 -4.40
C ILE A 126 -4.80 22.82 -5.53
N SER A 127 -4.95 23.28 -6.78
CA SER A 127 -5.04 22.40 -7.94
C SER A 127 -3.81 21.51 -8.08
N LYS A 128 -2.60 22.03 -7.80
CA LYS A 128 -1.37 21.23 -7.83
C LYS A 128 -1.44 20.03 -6.89
N SER A 129 -2.08 20.15 -5.73
CA SER A 129 -2.31 19.05 -4.79
C SER A 129 -3.18 17.93 -5.38
N PHE A 130 -4.12 18.25 -6.27
CA PHE A 130 -4.94 17.23 -6.94
C PHE A 130 -4.10 16.33 -7.86
N ILE A 131 -3.08 16.85 -8.54
CA ILE A 131 -2.18 15.99 -9.32
C ILE A 131 -1.44 14.99 -8.42
N TYR A 132 -0.99 15.41 -7.25
CA TYR A 132 -0.23 14.54 -6.35
C TYR A 132 -1.10 13.48 -5.69
N LEU A 133 -2.28 13.88 -5.20
CA LEU A 133 -3.28 12.94 -4.70
C LEU A 133 -3.70 11.95 -5.79
N GLY A 134 -3.91 12.45 -7.01
CA GLY A 134 -4.27 11.64 -8.16
C GLY A 134 -3.21 10.59 -8.51
N LEU A 135 -1.95 11.01 -8.65
CA LEU A 135 -0.83 10.11 -8.93
C LEU A 135 -0.58 9.12 -7.80
N MET A 136 -0.71 9.53 -6.53
CA MET A 136 -0.58 8.64 -5.38
C MET A 136 -1.66 7.56 -5.39
N TYR A 137 -2.92 7.92 -5.62
CA TYR A 137 -4.03 6.97 -5.68
C TYR A 137 -3.91 6.00 -6.86
N ILE A 138 -3.48 6.49 -8.03
CA ILE A 138 -3.19 5.63 -9.19
C ILE A 138 -2.04 4.68 -8.88
N PHE A 139 -0.94 5.16 -8.29
CA PHE A 139 0.19 4.31 -7.95
C PHE A 139 -0.21 3.20 -6.97
N VAL A 140 -0.86 3.57 -5.87
CA VAL A 140 -1.35 2.62 -4.87
C VAL A 140 -2.27 1.60 -5.53
N SER A 141 -3.28 2.05 -6.29
CA SER A 141 -4.19 1.17 -7.00
C SER A 141 -3.47 0.20 -7.95
N LEU A 142 -2.52 0.69 -8.75
CA LEU A 142 -1.76 -0.15 -9.68
C LEU A 142 -0.97 -1.24 -8.97
N VAL A 143 -0.36 -0.95 -7.81
CA VAL A 143 0.33 -1.97 -7.02
C VAL A 143 -0.63 -3.10 -6.61
N TYR A 144 -1.82 -2.75 -6.11
CA TYR A 144 -2.82 -3.74 -5.71
C TYR A 144 -3.46 -4.47 -6.90
N LEU A 145 -3.66 -3.80 -8.02
CA LEU A 145 -4.18 -4.42 -9.24
C LEU A 145 -3.12 -5.36 -9.84
N ILE A 146 -1.86 -4.98 -9.92
CA ILE A 146 -0.79 -5.88 -10.38
C ILE A 146 -0.69 -7.09 -9.47
N TRP A 147 -0.77 -6.91 -8.15
CA TRP A 147 -0.83 -8.02 -7.20
C TRP A 147 -2.07 -8.91 -7.41
N GLY A 148 -3.24 -8.29 -7.56
CA GLY A 148 -4.49 -8.97 -7.80
C GLY A 148 -4.56 -9.71 -9.13
N PHE A 149 -3.78 -9.29 -10.12
CA PHE A 149 -3.76 -9.83 -11.47
C PHE A 149 -2.58 -10.74 -11.78
N SER A 150 -1.55 -10.73 -10.95
CA SER A 150 -0.39 -11.62 -11.09
C SER A 150 -0.70 -13.01 -10.54
N ASN A 151 -0.53 -14.03 -11.38
CA ASN A 151 -0.55 -15.44 -10.99
C ASN A 151 0.77 -15.92 -10.35
N SER A 152 1.84 -15.12 -10.41
CA SER A 152 3.19 -15.55 -10.03
C SER A 152 3.73 -14.96 -8.73
N LEU A 153 2.97 -14.06 -8.10
CA LEU A 153 3.43 -13.31 -6.95
C LEU A 153 2.72 -13.77 -5.68
N GLU A 154 3.17 -14.91 -5.13
CA GLU A 154 3.14 -15.13 -3.68
C GLU A 154 4.07 -14.09 -3.04
N ILE A 155 3.64 -12.82 -3.01
CA ILE A 155 4.38 -11.78 -2.30
C ILE A 155 4.25 -12.14 -0.84
N HIS A 156 5.32 -12.72 -0.29
CA HIS A 156 5.41 -12.98 1.13
C HIS A 156 4.99 -11.72 1.88
N LYS A 157 4.10 -11.84 2.88
CA LYS A 157 3.47 -10.71 3.59
C LYS A 157 4.47 -9.60 3.98
N ILE A 158 5.70 -10.00 4.31
CA ILE A 158 6.82 -9.12 4.64
C ILE A 158 7.20 -8.21 3.47
N TYR A 159 7.35 -8.71 2.25
CA TYR A 159 7.71 -7.88 1.08
C TYR A 159 6.62 -6.87 0.74
N TYR A 160 5.36 -7.22 0.98
CA TYR A 160 4.25 -6.30 0.80
C TYR A 160 4.26 -5.17 1.86
N ILE A 161 4.48 -5.50 3.13
CA ILE A 161 4.62 -4.50 4.21
C ILE A 161 5.83 -3.60 3.96
N VAL A 162 6.97 -4.19 3.61
CA VAL A 162 8.20 -3.46 3.28
C VAL A 162 7.99 -2.56 2.06
N GLY A 163 7.32 -3.06 1.02
CA GLY A 163 6.97 -2.27 -0.17
C GLY A 163 6.07 -1.08 0.16
N LEU A 164 5.08 -1.24 1.04
CA LEU A 164 4.24 -0.13 1.52
C LEU A 164 5.02 0.89 2.33
N ILE A 165 5.93 0.44 3.20
CA ILE A 165 6.79 1.33 3.99
C ILE A 165 7.71 2.13 3.06
N PHE A 166 8.38 1.47 2.10
CA PHE A 166 9.23 2.16 1.14
C PHE A 166 8.43 3.10 0.24
N ALA A 167 7.26 2.69 -0.24
CA ALA A 167 6.37 3.57 -1.01
C ALA A 167 5.96 4.80 -0.19
N GLY A 168 5.63 4.63 1.10
CA GLY A 168 5.34 5.73 2.02
C GLY A 168 6.53 6.66 2.24
N ILE A 169 7.74 6.11 2.42
CA ILE A 169 8.98 6.89 2.57
C ILE A 169 9.27 7.66 1.29
N PHE A 170 9.25 7.02 0.12
CA PHE A 170 9.50 7.66 -1.17
C PHE A 170 8.42 8.70 -1.51
N ALA A 171 7.15 8.42 -1.19
CA ALA A 171 6.08 9.40 -1.32
C ALA A 171 6.34 10.61 -0.41
N THR A 172 6.73 10.41 0.84
CA THR A 172 7.00 11.48 1.80
C THR A 172 8.21 12.32 1.40
N PHE A 173 9.32 11.68 1.02
CA PHE A 173 10.52 12.37 0.53
C PHE A 173 10.27 13.07 -0.80
N GLY A 174 9.58 12.42 -1.73
CA GLY A 174 9.17 12.99 -3.00
C GLY A 174 8.27 14.20 -2.81
N LEU A 175 7.27 14.11 -1.92
CA LEU A 175 6.37 15.20 -1.58
C LEU A 175 7.11 16.36 -0.92
N ASN A 176 8.00 16.10 0.04
CA ASN A 176 8.79 17.14 0.71
C ASN A 176 9.78 17.84 -0.24
N TYR A 177 10.44 17.09 -1.12
CA TYR A 177 11.35 17.65 -2.12
C TYR A 177 10.58 18.50 -3.13
N LEU A 178 9.43 18.01 -3.61
CA LEU A 178 8.55 18.75 -4.51
C LEU A 178 7.96 20.00 -3.85
N ILE A 179 7.55 19.93 -2.57
CA ILE A 179 7.08 21.09 -1.81
C ILE A 179 8.20 22.14 -1.76
N LYS A 180 9.44 21.76 -1.44
CA LYS A 180 10.57 22.70 -1.46
C LYS A 180 10.83 23.31 -2.85
N CYS A 181 10.76 22.52 -3.92
CA CYS A 181 10.96 23.02 -5.29
C CYS A 181 9.81 23.90 -5.79
N LEU A 182 8.55 23.59 -5.45
CA LEU A 182 7.36 24.26 -6.00
C LEU A 182 6.86 25.41 -5.15
N PHE A 183 7.00 25.31 -3.84
CA PHE A 183 6.58 26.35 -2.92
C PHE A 183 7.69 27.31 -2.57
N GLN A 184 8.93 27.14 -3.10
CA GLN A 184 10.12 28.00 -2.90
C GLN A 184 9.75 29.03 -1.85
N PHE A 185 9.83 28.70 -0.55
CA PHE A 185 9.41 29.62 0.52
C PHE A 185 10.17 30.90 0.21
N SER A 186 9.45 31.84 -0.42
CA SER A 186 10.14 32.73 -1.33
C SER A 186 10.60 33.86 -0.46
N HIS A 187 11.84 33.76 -0.01
CA HIS A 187 12.61 34.96 0.25
C HIS A 187 12.50 35.91 -0.96
N THR A 188 12.27 35.41 -2.17
CA THR A 188 11.92 36.19 -3.36
C THR A 188 10.59 36.96 -3.29
N GLY A 189 9.58 36.50 -2.55
CA GLY A 189 8.32 37.25 -2.37
C GLY A 189 8.52 38.43 -1.43
N GLU A 190 9.14 38.17 -0.28
CA GLU A 190 9.50 39.18 0.71
C GLU A 190 10.46 40.23 0.12
N GLU A 191 11.51 39.80 -0.60
CA GLU A 191 12.44 40.71 -1.28
C GLU A 191 11.77 41.51 -2.40
N ARG A 192 10.82 40.92 -3.13
CA ARG A 192 10.07 41.63 -4.17
C ARG A 192 9.16 42.69 -3.58
N TYR A 193 8.49 42.41 -2.46
CA TYR A 193 7.70 43.41 -1.73
C TYR A 193 8.59 44.50 -1.13
N LYS A 194 9.72 44.15 -0.50
CA LYS A 194 10.73 45.10 -0.01
C LYS A 194 11.22 46.02 -1.14
N LYS A 195 11.46 45.48 -2.34
CA LYS A 195 11.85 46.26 -3.52
C LYS A 195 10.75 47.21 -4.00
N ILE A 196 9.49 46.76 -4.06
CA ILE A 196 8.35 47.61 -4.45
C ILE A 196 8.13 48.74 -3.43
N ILE A 197 8.19 48.43 -2.14
CA ILE A 197 8.09 49.41 -1.06
C ILE A 197 9.21 50.46 -1.15
N ARG A 198 10.45 50.02 -1.42
CA ARG A 198 11.60 50.92 -1.63
C ARG A 198 11.39 51.86 -2.82
N ILE A 199 10.87 51.35 -3.94
CA ILE A 199 10.56 52.16 -5.13
C ILE A 199 9.47 53.18 -4.83
N LEU A 200 8.40 52.79 -4.14
CA LEU A 200 7.32 53.68 -3.74
C LEU A 200 7.81 54.82 -2.83
N PHE A 201 8.65 54.51 -1.84
CA PHE A 201 9.21 55.55 -0.98
C PHE A 201 10.19 56.46 -1.73
N GLN A 202 10.95 55.93 -2.67
CA GLN A 202 11.85 56.73 -3.51
C GLN A 202 11.06 57.70 -4.41
N GLN A 203 9.93 57.26 -4.96
CA GLN A 203 9.01 58.14 -5.71
C GLN A 203 8.43 59.24 -4.83
N ILE A 204 8.00 58.91 -3.61
CA ILE A 204 7.41 59.89 -2.68
C ILE A 204 8.44 60.93 -2.24
N LEU A 205 9.67 60.50 -1.91
CA LEU A 205 10.70 61.37 -1.35
C LEU A 205 11.52 62.15 -2.39
N HIS A 206 11.63 61.67 -3.63
CA HIS A 206 12.50 62.28 -4.64
C HIS A 206 11.74 62.69 -5.89
N ASP A 207 11.01 61.77 -6.54
CA ASP A 207 10.36 62.08 -7.82
C ASP A 207 9.23 63.13 -7.68
N ILE A 208 8.44 63.08 -6.61
CA ILE A 208 7.35 64.05 -6.39
C ILE A 208 7.89 65.46 -6.08
N PRO A 209 8.88 65.63 -5.17
CA PRO A 209 9.57 66.91 -4.97
C PRO A 209 10.28 67.46 -6.21
N GLU A 210 11.05 66.65 -6.94
CA GLU A 210 11.84 67.10 -8.09
C GLU A 210 10.97 67.58 -9.26
N ASN A 211 9.77 67.01 -9.41
CA ASN A 211 8.81 67.44 -10.42
C ASN A 211 7.97 68.67 -10.00
N GLY A 212 8.27 69.30 -8.86
CA GLY A 212 7.65 70.56 -8.44
C GLY A 212 6.21 70.43 -7.96
N PHE A 213 5.75 69.21 -7.64
CA PHE A 213 4.40 68.98 -7.10
C PHE A 213 4.24 69.48 -5.66
N ILE A 214 5.33 69.88 -5.01
CA ILE A 214 5.37 70.40 -3.65
C ILE A 214 6.00 71.79 -3.69
N LYS A 215 5.31 72.75 -3.06
CA LYS A 215 5.82 74.11 -2.93
C LYS A 215 7.01 74.14 -1.97
N GLU A 216 8.03 74.94 -2.27
CA GLU A 216 9.27 75.02 -1.48
C GLU A 216 9.03 75.29 0.01
N ASP A 217 8.03 76.11 0.35
CA ASP A 217 7.65 76.44 1.72
C ASP A 217 7.11 75.24 2.52
N LYS A 218 6.68 74.18 1.84
CA LYS A 218 6.17 72.93 2.44
C LYS A 218 7.13 71.74 2.31
N MET A 219 8.30 71.95 1.70
CA MET A 219 9.23 70.86 1.42
C MET A 219 9.80 70.22 2.70
N ASN A 220 10.10 71.05 3.70
CA ASN A 220 10.64 70.58 4.98
C ASN A 220 9.59 69.74 5.75
N GLU A 221 8.36 70.22 5.83
CA GLU A 221 7.25 69.53 6.52
C GLU A 221 6.89 68.20 5.82
N PHE A 222 6.90 68.19 4.49
CA PHE A 222 6.69 66.97 3.70
C PHE A 222 7.81 65.94 3.90
N THR A 223 9.06 66.39 3.94
CA THR A 223 10.22 65.51 4.12
C THR A 223 10.23 64.92 5.53
N GLU A 224 9.98 65.72 6.56
CA GLU A 224 9.91 65.24 7.95
C GLU A 224 8.77 64.24 8.15
N SER A 225 7.55 64.55 7.66
CA SER A 225 6.39 63.68 7.81
C SER A 225 6.58 62.31 7.13
N ASN A 226 7.11 62.30 5.91
CA ASN A 226 7.35 61.04 5.20
C ASN A 226 8.53 60.24 5.78
N THR A 227 9.57 60.92 6.27
CA THR A 227 10.69 60.25 6.97
C THR A 227 10.22 59.60 8.27
N GLU A 228 9.32 60.23 9.01
CA GLU A 228 8.71 59.63 10.21
C GLU A 228 7.92 58.36 9.85
N ILE A 229 7.09 58.41 8.80
CA ILE A 229 6.31 57.25 8.31
C ILE A 229 7.25 56.11 7.88
N ILE A 230 8.31 56.41 7.13
CA ILE A 230 9.31 55.42 6.71
C ILE A 230 9.97 54.76 7.92
N SER A 231 10.33 55.55 8.95
CA SER A 231 10.95 55.02 10.17
C SER A 231 10.02 54.08 10.96
N LYS A 232 8.70 54.36 10.96
CA LYS A 232 7.69 53.50 11.60
C LYS A 232 7.52 52.20 10.83
N VAL A 233 7.42 52.27 9.51
CA VAL A 233 7.31 51.08 8.65
C VAL A 233 8.56 50.20 8.76
N TYR A 234 9.76 50.79 8.83
CA TYR A 234 11.00 50.03 9.00
C TYR A 234 11.04 49.25 10.33
N LYS A 235 10.50 49.83 11.40
CA LYS A 235 10.42 49.17 12.72
C LYS A 235 9.39 48.04 12.81
N GLU A 236 8.40 48.00 11.92
CA GLU A 236 7.38 46.94 11.90
C GLU A 236 7.72 45.79 10.92
N VAL A 237 8.71 45.98 10.05
CA VAL A 237 9.09 45.04 8.98
C VAL A 237 10.35 44.21 9.32
N ASP A 238 11.15 44.63 10.30
CA ASP A 238 12.23 43.83 10.93
C ASP A 238 11.70 43.07 12.16
#